data_AF-A0A7L2DZQ4-F1
#
_entry.id   AF-A0A7L2DZQ4-F1
#
_cell.length_a   1.000
_cell.length_b   1.000
_cell.length_c   1.000
_cell.angle_alpha   90.00
_cell.angle_beta   90.00
_cell.angle_gamma   90.00
#
_symmetry.space_group_name_H-M   'P 1'
#
loop_
_entity.id
_entity.type
_entity.pdbx_description
1 polymer ?
#
loop_
_entity_poly.entity_id
_entity_poly.type
_entity_poly.pdbx_seq_one_letter_code
_entity_poly.pdbx_strand_id
1 'polypeptide(L)'
;KKDIPAVNFIIHEIHCRRNIEICPYCSDSIPKSEMKNHIESEHVQVTCKCRMKMENSLLKDHEASSCPLRPVLCQFCDIQLAFSKLQEHELFCGARTEPCGRCGRNVLVRELKEHPRLCG
;
A
#
# COMPACT_ATOMS: atom_id res chain seq x y z
N LYS A 1 -5.22 -2.42 -24.98
CA LYS A 1 -5.59 -1.72 -26.24
C LYS A 1 -4.62 -2.17 -27.32
N LYS A 2 -5.09 -2.93 -28.32
CA LYS A 2 -4.27 -3.23 -29.51
C LYS A 2 -4.63 -2.19 -30.56
N ASP A 3 -3.63 -1.49 -31.09
CA ASP A 3 -3.80 -0.57 -32.21
C ASP A 3 -4.26 -1.35 -33.45
N ILE A 4 -5.48 -1.08 -33.90
CA ILE A 4 -6.08 -1.73 -35.07
C ILE A 4 -6.25 -0.68 -36.16
N PRO A 5 -5.77 -0.95 -37.39
CA PRO A 5 -5.93 -0.06 -38.53
C PRO A 5 -7.40 0.33 -38.78
N ALA A 6 -7.65 1.60 -39.07
CA ALA A 6 -8.98 2.20 -39.18
C ALA A 6 -9.96 1.46 -40.13
N VAL A 7 -9.44 0.78 -41.16
CA VAL A 7 -10.25 0.06 -42.15
C VAL A 7 -11.00 -1.15 -41.56
N ASN A 8 -10.46 -1.76 -40.50
CA ASN A 8 -11.05 -2.91 -39.84
C ASN A 8 -11.74 -2.52 -38.52
N PHE A 9 -11.84 -1.21 -38.22
CA PHE A 9 -12.41 -0.72 -36.97
C PHE A 9 -13.90 -1.06 -36.85
N ILE A 10 -14.67 -1.00 -37.94
CA ILE A 10 -16.12 -1.33 -37.91
C ILE A 10 -16.34 -2.83 -37.62
N ILE A 11 -15.53 -3.71 -38.22
CA ILE A 11 -15.61 -5.16 -37.97
C ILE A 11 -15.07 -5.49 -36.58
N HIS A 12 -13.94 -4.90 -36.17
CA HIS A 12 -13.45 -5.02 -34.79
C HIS A 12 -14.50 -4.53 -33.80
N GLU A 13 -15.15 -3.39 -34.00
CA GLU A 13 -16.15 -2.82 -33.10
C GLU A 13 -17.38 -3.73 -32.97
N ILE A 14 -17.86 -4.35 -34.05
CA ILE A 14 -18.96 -5.33 -34.01
C ILE A 14 -18.53 -6.62 -33.28
N HIS A 15 -17.32 -7.14 -33.54
CA HIS A 15 -16.80 -8.32 -32.85
C HIS A 15 -16.47 -8.04 -31.37
N CYS A 16 -15.97 -6.86 -31.07
CA CYS A 16 -15.59 -6.36 -29.75
C CYS A 16 -16.85 -6.13 -28.91
N ARG A 17 -17.90 -5.48 -29.45
CA ARG A 17 -19.20 -5.32 -28.76
C ARG A 17 -19.93 -6.65 -28.51
N ARG A 18 -19.78 -7.65 -29.39
CA ARG A 18 -20.45 -8.97 -29.21
C ARG A 18 -19.68 -9.91 -28.29
N ASN A 19 -18.36 -9.76 -28.22
CA ASN A 19 -17.48 -10.64 -27.45
C ASN A 19 -16.86 -9.98 -26.21
N ILE A 20 -17.31 -8.80 -25.80
CA ILE A 20 -16.97 -8.17 -24.53
C ILE A 20 -18.13 -8.34 -23.56
N GLU A 21 -17.80 -8.70 -22.32
CA GLU A 21 -18.69 -8.74 -21.18
C GLU A 21 -18.19 -7.78 -20.10
N ILE A 22 -19.13 -7.24 -19.33
CA ILE A 22 -18.82 -6.38 -18.20
C ILE A 22 -18.56 -7.29 -17.00
N CYS A 23 -17.41 -7.13 -16.35
CA CYS A 23 -17.09 -7.88 -15.15
C CYS A 23 -18.07 -7.51 -14.03
N PRO A 24 -18.73 -8.47 -13.36
CA PRO A 24 -19.69 -8.18 -12.30
C PRO A 24 -19.04 -7.63 -11.01
N TYR A 25 -17.72 -7.73 -10.87
CA TYR A 25 -16.98 -7.32 -9.68
C TYR A 25 -16.39 -5.90 -9.78
N CYS A 26 -15.77 -5.56 -10.92
CA CYS A 26 -15.15 -4.25 -11.16
C CYS A 26 -15.86 -3.39 -12.21
N SER A 27 -16.86 -3.93 -12.92
CA SER A 27 -17.52 -3.29 -14.05
C SER A 27 -16.63 -2.96 -15.25
N ASP A 28 -15.44 -3.56 -15.34
CA ASP A 28 -14.57 -3.42 -16.51
C ASP A 28 -15.08 -4.21 -17.71
N SER A 29 -14.84 -3.66 -18.91
CA SER A 29 -15.18 -4.30 -20.19
C SER A 29 -14.09 -5.30 -20.59
N ILE A 30 -14.34 -6.59 -20.41
CA ILE A 30 -13.38 -7.68 -20.64
C ILE A 30 -13.89 -8.62 -21.73
N PRO A 31 -13.05 -9.09 -22.68
CA PRO A 31 -13.46 -10.10 -23.64
C PRO A 31 -13.93 -11.38 -22.96
N LYS A 32 -15.02 -12.03 -23.43
CA LYS A 32 -15.54 -13.28 -22.85
C LYS A 32 -14.47 -14.36 -22.70
N SER A 33 -13.58 -14.46 -23.68
CA SER A 33 -12.45 -15.40 -23.70
C SER A 33 -11.47 -15.15 -22.54
N GLU A 34 -11.32 -13.90 -22.10
CA GLU A 34 -10.40 -13.48 -21.04
C GLU A 34 -11.11 -13.24 -19.70
N MET A 35 -12.45 -13.21 -19.64
CA MET A 35 -13.22 -12.96 -18.42
C MET A 35 -12.83 -13.94 -17.30
N LYS A 36 -12.65 -15.23 -17.65
CA LYS A 36 -12.23 -16.25 -16.70
C LYS A 36 -10.83 -15.94 -16.13
N ASN A 37 -9.87 -15.63 -17.00
CA ASN A 37 -8.51 -15.26 -16.60
C ASN A 37 -8.49 -13.98 -15.74
N HIS A 38 -9.30 -12.99 -16.09
CA HIS A 38 -9.44 -11.75 -15.33
C HIS A 38 -9.98 -12.01 -13.92
N ILE A 39 -11.02 -12.84 -13.77
CA ILE A 39 -11.56 -13.19 -12.46
C ILE A 39 -10.52 -14.00 -11.65
N GLU A 40 -9.83 -14.95 -12.27
CA GLU A 40 -8.80 -15.78 -11.61
C GLU A 40 -7.51 -15.01 -11.28
N SER A 41 -7.22 -13.91 -11.98
CA SER A 41 -6.05 -13.05 -11.70
C SER A 41 -6.39 -11.90 -10.76
N GLU A 42 -7.44 -11.13 -11.05
CA GLU A 42 -7.74 -9.86 -10.39
C GLU A 42 -8.76 -10.02 -9.27
N HIS A 43 -9.76 -10.90 -9.43
CA HIS A 43 -10.85 -11.12 -8.46
C HIS A 43 -10.68 -12.36 -7.59
N VAL A 44 -9.53 -13.04 -7.67
CA VAL A 44 -9.25 -14.20 -6.84
C VAL A 44 -9.07 -13.79 -5.39
N GLN A 45 -9.62 -14.59 -4.49
CA GLN A 45 -9.45 -14.37 -3.06
C GLN A 45 -8.04 -14.81 -2.64
N VAL A 46 -7.23 -13.83 -2.25
CA VAL A 46 -5.87 -14.00 -1.76
C VAL A 46 -5.80 -13.77 -0.26
N THR A 47 -4.80 -14.35 0.38
CA THR A 47 -4.52 -14.13 1.80
C THR A 47 -3.28 -13.26 1.93
N CYS A 48 -3.43 -12.08 2.52
CA CYS A 48 -2.29 -11.20 2.79
C CYS A 48 -1.39 -11.80 3.89
N LYS A 49 -0.13 -11.34 3.96
CA LYS A 49 0.84 -11.71 5.02
C LYS A 49 0.29 -11.45 6.43
N CYS A 50 -0.63 -10.49 6.57
CA CYS A 50 -1.34 -10.18 7.82
C CYS A 50 -2.44 -11.18 8.18
N ARG A 51 -2.62 -12.27 7.42
CA ARG A 51 -3.67 -13.31 7.56
C ARG A 51 -5.09 -12.85 7.19
N MET A 52 -5.29 -11.63 6.71
CA MET A 52 -6.57 -11.18 6.17
C MET A 52 -6.82 -11.73 4.77
N LYS A 53 -8.05 -12.15 4.49
CA LYS A 53 -8.50 -12.59 3.18
C LYS A 53 -9.14 -11.41 2.45
N MET A 54 -8.77 -11.21 1.19
CA MET A 54 -9.27 -10.13 0.37
C MET A 54 -9.08 -10.45 -1.12
N GLU A 55 -9.56 -9.57 -1.97
CA GLU A 55 -9.40 -9.71 -3.42
C GLU A 55 -8.00 -9.32 -3.89
N ASN A 56 -7.45 -9.97 -4.93
CA ASN A 56 -6.12 -9.68 -5.44
C ASN A 56 -5.97 -8.22 -5.93
N SER A 57 -7.00 -7.67 -6.58
CA SER A 57 -7.03 -6.26 -7.00
C SER A 57 -6.81 -5.30 -5.83
N LEU A 58 -7.36 -5.65 -4.66
CA LEU A 58 -7.27 -4.83 -3.45
C LEU A 58 -5.99 -5.10 -2.64
N LEU A 59 -5.31 -6.23 -2.86
CA LEU A 59 -4.12 -6.63 -2.10
C LEU A 59 -3.01 -5.57 -2.19
N LYS A 60 -2.78 -5.01 -3.38
CA LYS A 60 -1.76 -3.98 -3.60
C LYS A 60 -2.04 -2.70 -2.80
N ASP A 61 -3.29 -2.24 -2.82
CA ASP A 61 -3.70 -1.07 -2.04
C ASP A 61 -3.56 -1.35 -0.54
N HIS A 62 -4.02 -2.51 -0.09
CA HIS A 62 -3.89 -2.91 1.31
C HIS A 62 -2.44 -2.98 1.77
N GLU A 63 -1.53 -3.62 1.01
CA GLU A 63 -0.11 -3.69 1.37
C GLU A 63 0.53 -2.29 1.49
N ALA A 64 0.05 -1.31 0.70
CA ALA A 64 0.55 0.07 0.73
C ALA A 64 -0.06 0.91 1.87
N SER A 65 -1.37 0.82 2.09
CA SER A 65 -2.12 1.77 2.93
C SER A 65 -2.61 1.17 4.25
N SER A 66 -3.13 -0.05 4.21
CA SER A 66 -4.02 -0.59 5.25
C SER A 66 -3.45 -1.77 6.00
N CYS A 67 -2.38 -2.39 5.50
CA CYS A 67 -1.83 -3.60 6.08
C CYS A 67 -1.17 -3.28 7.42
N PRO A 68 -1.55 -3.96 8.51
CA PRO A 68 -0.91 -3.75 9.82
C PRO A 68 0.55 -4.23 9.84
N LEU A 69 0.95 -5.06 8.88
CA LEU A 69 2.34 -5.50 8.70
C LEU A 69 3.11 -4.65 7.70
N ARG A 70 2.52 -3.56 7.18
CA ARG A 70 3.23 -2.67 6.25
C ARG A 70 4.50 -2.10 6.92
N PRO A 71 5.62 -2.02 6.19
CA PRO A 71 6.85 -1.46 6.71
C PRO A 71 6.71 0.06 6.89
N VAL A 72 7.05 0.54 8.07
CA VAL A 72 7.04 1.96 8.45
C VAL A 72 8.32 2.31 9.20
N LEU A 73 8.83 3.52 8.99
CA LEU A 73 10.02 4.03 9.68
C LEU A 73 9.62 4.67 11.00
N CYS A 74 10.40 4.41 12.05
CA CYS A 74 10.27 5.16 13.30
C CYS A 74 10.78 6.59 13.13
N GLN A 75 9.98 7.59 13.55
CA GLN A 75 10.37 9.01 13.45
C GLN A 75 11.51 9.44 14.40
N PHE A 76 11.94 8.55 15.29
CA PHE A 76 12.93 8.82 16.34
C PHE A 76 14.29 8.16 16.06
N CYS A 77 14.31 7.01 15.38
CA CYS A 77 15.52 6.25 15.11
C CYS A 77 15.64 5.75 13.66
N ASP A 78 14.67 6.06 12.80
CA ASP A 78 14.63 5.71 11.38
C ASP A 78 14.71 4.20 11.09
N ILE A 79 14.44 3.35 12.09
CA ILE A 79 14.38 1.89 11.91
C ILE A 79 13.05 1.50 11.24
N GLN A 80 13.14 0.61 10.26
CA GLN A 80 11.97 0.06 9.57
C GLN A 80 11.35 -1.10 10.37
N LEU A 81 10.07 -0.99 10.69
CA LEU A 81 9.30 -1.92 11.52
C LEU A 81 7.92 -2.17 10.91
N ALA A 82 7.22 -3.20 11.40
CA ALA A 82 5.81 -3.40 11.06
C ALA A 82 4.93 -2.35 11.77
N PHE A 83 3.92 -1.82 11.08
CA PHE A 83 3.01 -0.81 11.65
C PHE A 83 2.36 -1.25 12.98
N SER A 84 2.02 -2.53 13.12
CA SER A 84 1.50 -3.11 14.37
C SER A 84 2.44 -3.02 15.56
N LYS A 85 3.75 -2.96 15.33
CA LYS A 85 4.79 -2.83 16.36
C LYS A 85 5.32 -1.41 16.51
N LEU A 86 5.01 -0.53 15.56
CA LEU A 86 5.51 0.84 15.55
C LEU A 86 5.08 1.59 16.82
N GLN A 87 3.82 1.47 17.23
CA GLN A 87 3.30 2.20 18.39
C GLN A 87 4.03 1.83 19.69
N GLU A 88 4.22 0.53 19.95
CA GLU A 88 5.01 0.06 21.10
C GLU A 88 6.44 0.58 21.01
N HIS A 89 7.06 0.44 19.83
CA HIS A 89 8.43 0.91 19.62
C HIS A 89 8.57 2.43 19.82
N GLU A 90 7.64 3.25 19.34
CA GLU A 90 7.68 4.71 19.50
C GLU A 90 7.56 5.15 20.97
N LEU A 91 6.81 4.41 21.78
CA LEU A 91 6.75 4.65 23.23
C LEU A 91 8.13 4.45 23.87
N PHE A 92 8.81 3.33 23.56
CA PHE A 92 10.15 3.06 24.10
C PHE A 92 11.22 3.97 23.48
N CYS A 93 11.22 4.11 22.14
CA CYS A 93 12.21 4.87 21.41
C CYS A 93 12.11 6.38 21.70
N GLY A 94 10.89 6.90 21.87
CA GLY A 94 10.67 8.29 22.26
C GLY A 94 11.00 8.58 23.73
N ALA A 95 10.91 7.56 24.61
CA ALA A 95 11.29 7.64 26.02
C ALA A 95 12.80 7.49 26.26
N ARG A 96 13.57 7.06 25.26
CA ARG A 96 15.04 7.07 25.35
C ARG A 96 15.53 8.48 25.55
N THR A 97 16.56 8.65 26.38
CA THR A 97 17.28 9.91 26.49
C THR A 97 18.58 9.87 25.71
N GLU A 98 18.85 10.92 24.96
CA GLU A 98 20.12 11.13 24.30
C GLU A 98 20.77 12.43 24.81
N PRO A 99 22.10 12.49 24.89
CA PRO A 99 22.80 13.68 25.34
C PRO A 99 22.66 14.80 24.31
N CYS A 100 22.25 15.98 24.76
CA CYS A 100 22.25 17.18 23.93
C CYS A 100 23.70 17.56 23.56
N GLY A 101 24.00 17.66 22.27
CA GLY A 101 25.34 18.07 21.80
C GLY A 101 25.76 19.49 22.21
N ARG A 102 24.86 20.32 22.74
CA ARG A 102 25.15 21.70 23.17
C ARG A 102 25.32 21.83 24.69
N CYS A 103 24.37 21.32 25.48
CA CYS A 103 24.40 21.44 26.95
C CYS A 103 24.85 20.16 27.68
N GLY A 104 25.00 19.04 26.97
CA GLY A 104 25.38 17.74 27.55
C GLY A 104 24.31 17.07 28.41
N ARG A 105 23.13 17.68 28.60
CA ARG A 105 22.03 17.09 29.37
C ARG A 105 21.37 15.96 28.59
N ASN A 106 20.93 14.93 29.31
CA ASN A 106 20.12 13.86 28.76
C ASN A 106 18.69 14.37 28.52
N VAL A 107 18.26 14.32 27.27
CA VAL A 107 16.96 14.83 26.81
C VAL A 107 16.23 13.69 26.12
N LEU A 108 14.92 13.56 26.37
CA LEU A 108 14.11 12.55 25.70
C LEU A 108 14.15 12.75 24.17
N VAL A 109 14.28 11.68 23.40
CA VAL A 109 14.38 11.75 21.94
C VAL A 109 13.17 12.47 21.34
N ARG A 110 11.98 12.26 21.91
CA ARG A 110 10.76 12.98 21.51
C ARG A 110 10.79 14.48 21.78
N GLU A 111 11.58 14.91 22.77
CA GLU A 111 11.73 16.31 23.19
C GLU A 111 12.96 16.98 22.57
N LEU A 112 13.89 16.22 21.98
CA LEU A 112 15.08 16.76 21.31
C LEU A 112 14.75 17.81 20.23
N LYS A 113 13.58 17.73 19.60
CA LYS A 113 13.13 18.72 18.60
C LYS A 113 12.79 20.08 19.24
N GLU A 114 12.25 20.08 20.45
CA GLU A 114 11.86 21.30 21.17
C GLU A 114 12.94 21.80 22.13
N HIS A 115 13.83 20.91 22.60
CA HIS A 115 14.90 21.21 23.54
C HIS A 115 15.82 22.38 23.15
N PRO A 116 16.20 22.62 21.88
CA PRO A 116 17.04 23.74 21.49
C PRO A 116 16.50 25.11 21.93
N ARG A 117 15.18 25.24 22.11
CA ARG A 117 14.53 26.47 22.59
C ARG A 117 14.73 26.70 24.09
N LEU A 118 14.95 25.63 24.84
CA LEU A 118 15.13 25.62 26.29
C LEU A 118 16.56 25.24 26.70
N CYS A 119 17.45 25.09 25.71
CA CYS A 119 18.82 24.63 25.90
C CYS A 119 19.67 25.78 26.43
N GLY A 120 19.96 25.75 27.73
CA GLY A 120 20.82 26.69 28.45
C GLY A 120 22.03 26.01 29.08
#